data_AF-A0A929UFE5-F1
#
_entry.id   AF-A0A929UFE5-F1
#
_cell.length_a   1.000
_cell.length_b   1.000
_cell.length_c   1.000
_cell.angle_alpha   90.00
_cell.angle_beta   90.00
_cell.angle_gamma   90.00
#
_symmetry.space_group_name_H-M   'P 1'
#
loop_
_entity.id
_entity.type
_entity.pdbx_description
1 polymer ?
#
loop_
_entity_poly.entity_id
_entity_poly.type
_entity_poly.pdbx_seq_one_letter_code
_entity_poly.pdbx_strand_id
1 'polypeptide(L)'
;MKQELLYLFLLFFIFSFLGWCMEVTLMFRKYHRFINRGFLTGPWLPIYGSGAVMITVAVQAFAPIERGFIASFFFSFVICGFWEYFI
;
A
#
# COMPACT_ATOMS: atom_id res chain seq x y z
N MET A 1 -8.78 15.28 13.38
CA MET A 1 -9.38 15.07 12.05
C MET A 1 -8.51 15.60 10.91
N LYS A 2 -8.16 16.91 10.85
CA LYS A 2 -7.34 17.43 9.73
C LYS A 2 -5.95 16.77 9.64
N GLN A 3 -5.26 16.58 10.76
CA GLN A 3 -3.97 15.88 10.81
C GLN A 3 -4.06 14.42 10.35
N GLU A 4 -5.08 13.67 10.79
CA GLU A 4 -5.28 12.26 10.37
C GLU A 4 -5.47 12.14 8.86
N LEU A 5 -6.30 13.00 8.28
CA LEU A 5 -6.50 13.05 6.83
C LEU A 5 -5.20 13.36 6.08
N LEU A 6 -4.40 14.30 6.58
CA LEU A 6 -3.10 14.61 5.98
C LEU A 6 -2.13 13.42 6.09
N TYR A 7 -2.12 12.73 7.23
CA TYR A 7 -1.29 11.55 7.42
C TYR A 7 -1.65 10.44 6.42
N LEU A 8 -2.94 10.10 6.31
CA LEU A 8 -3.41 9.09 5.36
C LEU A 8 -3.15 9.50 3.91
N PHE A 9 -3.28 10.79 3.59
CA PHE A 9 -2.96 11.33 2.27
C PHE A 9 -1.48 11.16 1.93
N LEU A 10 -0.58 11.55 2.83
CA LEU A 10 0.86 11.38 2.63
C LEU A 10 1.23 9.89 2.52
N LEU A 11 0.63 9.05 3.36
CA LEU A 11 0.82 7.61 3.35
C LEU A 11 0.41 7.01 2.00
N PHE A 12 -0.73 7.42 1.44
CA PHE A 12 -1.17 7.00 0.11
C PHE A 12 -0.11 7.30 -0.96
N PHE A 13 0.37 8.54 -1.06
CA PHE A 13 1.32 8.92 -2.11
C PHE A 13 2.69 8.25 -1.95
N ILE A 14 3.19 8.12 -0.71
CA ILE A 14 4.47 7.47 -0.44
C ILE A 14 4.41 6.01 -0.85
N PHE A 15 3.38 5.26 -0.41
CA PHE A 15 3.28 3.84 -0.74
C PHE A 15 2.93 3.60 -2.21
N SER A 16 2.17 4.50 -2.85
CA SER A 16 1.96 4.44 -4.30
C SER A 16 3.25 4.65 -5.10
N PHE A 17 4.14 5.53 -4.64
CA PHE A 17 5.44 5.74 -5.28
C PHE A 17 6.38 4.55 -5.04
N LEU A 18 6.44 4.02 -3.81
CA LEU A 18 7.25 2.85 -3.49
C LEU A 18 6.82 1.61 -4.27
N GLY A 19 5.49 1.39 -4.38
CA GLY A 19 4.93 0.32 -5.21
C GLY A 19 5.27 0.47 -6.68
N TRP A 20 5.23 1.70 -7.20
CA TRP A 20 5.69 1.99 -8.57
C TRP A 20 7.18 1.67 -8.75
N CYS A 21 8.05 2.09 -7.82
CA CYS A 21 9.48 1.78 -7.85
C CYS A 21 9.73 0.27 -7.85
N MET A 22 9.00 -0.50 -7.05
CA MET A 22 9.08 -1.95 -7.00
C MET A 22 8.72 -2.56 -8.36
N GLU A 23 7.57 -2.20 -8.93
CA GLU A 23 7.11 -2.71 -10.22
C GLU A 23 8.04 -2.35 -11.38
N VAL A 24 8.51 -1.10 -11.43
CA VAL A 24 9.46 -0.64 -12.45
C VAL A 24 10.77 -1.42 -12.33
N THR A 25 11.28 -1.65 -11.11
CA THR A 25 12.49 -2.44 -10.89
C THR A 25 12.31 -3.90 -11.32
N LEU A 26 11.15 -4.51 -11.01
CA LEU A 26 10.82 -5.87 -11.43
C LEU A 26 10.74 -5.99 -12.96
N MET A 27 10.09 -5.04 -13.63
CA MET A 27 10.00 -5.02 -15.10
C MET A 27 11.35 -4.74 -15.74
N PHE A 28 12.15 -3.85 -15.17
CA PHE A 28 13.50 -3.57 -15.63
C PHE A 28 14.37 -4.82 -15.56
N ARG A 29 14.31 -5.58 -14.47
CA ARG A 29 15.03 -6.84 -14.34
C ARG A 29 14.54 -7.92 -15.31
N LYS A 30 13.23 -7.98 -15.58
CA LYS A 30 12.63 -9.02 -16.44
C LYS A 30 12.82 -8.76 -17.94
N TYR A 31 12.70 -7.51 -18.37
CA TYR A 31 12.68 -7.14 -19.79
C TYR A 31 13.89 -6.30 -20.22
N HIS A 32 14.78 -5.94 -19.28
CA HIS A 32 15.93 -5.06 -19.51
C HIS A 32 15.55 -3.71 -20.14
N ARG A 33 14.32 -3.26 -19.87
CA ARG A 33 13.77 -2.00 -20.39
C ARG A 33 12.98 -1.31 -19.30
N PHE A 34 13.02 0.02 -19.30
CA PHE A 34 12.19 0.82 -18.43
C PHE A 34 10.75 0.79 -18.94
N ILE A 35 9.86 0.13 -18.20
CA ILE A 35 8.43 0.05 -18.52
C ILE A 35 7.69 0.79 -17.42
N ASN A 36 7.05 1.90 -17.75
CA ASN A 36 6.24 2.63 -16.80
C ASN A 36 4.91 1.88 -16.55
N ARG A 37 4.80 1.25 -15.38
CA ARG A 37 3.58 0.60 -14.89
C ARG A 37 2.62 1.57 -14.19
N GLY A 38 3.05 2.82 -13.99
CA GLY A 38 2.34 3.82 -13.22
C GLY A 38 1.03 4.28 -13.88
N PHE A 39 0.10 4.72 -13.03
CA PHE A 39 -1.22 5.19 -13.42
C PHE A 39 -1.12 6.55 -14.13
N LEU A 40 -1.88 6.72 -15.23
CA LEU A 40 -1.91 7.95 -16.05
C LEU A 40 -0.51 8.50 -16.38
N THR A 41 0.44 7.63 -16.71
CA THR A 41 1.86 7.97 -17.00
C THR A 41 2.67 8.54 -15.83
N GLY A 42 2.08 8.75 -14.65
CA GLY A 42 2.78 9.22 -13.46
C GLY A 42 3.49 8.10 -12.68
N PRO A 43 4.43 8.43 -11.78
CA PRO A 43 5.15 7.46 -10.96
C PRO A 43 4.32 6.97 -9.75
N TRP A 44 3.05 6.64 -9.98
CA TRP A 44 2.10 6.33 -8.93
C TRP A 44 1.40 5.02 -9.24
N LEU A 45 1.41 4.10 -8.29
CA LEU A 45 0.60 2.90 -8.36
C LEU A 45 -0.44 2.91 -7.23
N PRO A 46 -1.68 3.38 -7.51
CA PRO A 46 -2.72 3.57 -6.50
C PRO A 46 -3.06 2.32 -5.68
N ILE A 47 -2.86 1.12 -6.24
CA ILE A 47 -3.11 -0.16 -5.55
C ILE A 47 -2.30 -0.28 -4.24
N TYR A 48 -1.01 0.07 -4.26
CA TYR A 48 -0.16 -0.01 -3.08
C TYR A 48 -0.49 1.08 -2.05
N GLY A 49 -0.78 2.31 -2.51
CA GLY A 49 -1.17 3.41 -1.64
C GLY A 49 -2.52 3.16 -0.95
N SER A 50 -3.51 2.67 -1.69
CA SER A 50 -4.83 2.33 -1.15
C SER A 50 -4.77 1.15 -0.17
N GLY A 51 -3.94 0.13 -0.46
CA GLY A 51 -3.71 -0.97 0.48
C GLY A 51 -3.08 -0.51 1.80
N ALA A 52 -2.08 0.38 1.74
CA ALA A 52 -1.44 0.93 2.93
C ALA A 52 -2.42 1.75 3.79
N VAL A 53 -3.25 2.58 3.16
CA VAL A 53 -4.31 3.33 3.86
C VAL A 53 -5.34 2.40 4.47
N MET A 54 -5.80 1.39 3.73
CA MET A 54 -6.79 0.42 4.20
C MET A 54 -6.30 -0.32 5.44
N ILE A 55 -5.09 -0.87 5.41
CA ILE A 55 -4.51 -1.58 6.56
C ILE A 55 -4.40 -0.64 7.76
N THR A 56 -3.91 0.59 7.55
CA THR A 56 -3.74 1.57 8.62
C THR A 56 -5.08 1.88 9.29
N VAL A 57 -6.13 2.13 8.51
CA VAL A 57 -7.47 2.42 9.04
C VAL A 57 -8.08 1.19 9.71
N ALA A 58 -7.93 0.00 9.12
CA ALA A 58 -8.44 -1.24 9.69
C ALA A 58 -7.77 -1.53 11.04
N VAL A 59 -6.44 -1.53 11.11
CA VAL A 59 -5.70 -1.77 12.36
C VAL A 59 -6.09 -0.74 13.43
N GLN A 60 -6.23 0.54 13.09
CA GLN A 60 -6.69 1.56 14.04
C GLN A 60 -8.12 1.31 14.54
N ALA A 61 -9.04 0.86 13.66
CA ALA A 61 -10.41 0.53 14.04
C ALA A 61 -10.50 -0.70 14.95
N PHE A 62 -9.61 -1.68 14.77
CA PHE A 62 -9.56 -2.92 15.55
C PHE A 62 -8.52 -2.90 16.69
N ALA A 63 -7.86 -1.75 16.92
CA ALA A 63 -6.86 -1.53 17.97
C ALA A 63 -7.24 -2.00 19.40
N PRO A 64 -8.51 -1.94 19.87
CA PRO A 64 -8.82 -2.46 21.21
C PRO A 64 -8.71 -4.00 21.34
N ILE A 65 -8.71 -4.75 20.23
CA ILE A 65 -8.60 -6.22 20.19
C ILE A 65 -7.12 -6.67 20.08
N GLU A 66 -6.26 -5.80 19.58
CA GLU A 66 -4.93 -6.12 19.06
C GLU A 66 -3.82 -5.57 19.99
N ARG A 67 -3.46 -6.30 21.06
CA ARG A 67 -2.36 -5.89 21.97
C ARG A 67 -0.97 -6.41 21.57
N GLY A 68 -0.86 -7.26 20.55
CA GLY A 68 0.38 -7.95 20.19
C GLY A 68 0.82 -7.71 18.76
N PHE A 69 2.11 -7.38 18.56
CA PHE A 69 2.74 -7.21 17.24
C PHE A 69 2.44 -8.37 16.27
N ILE A 70 2.45 -9.61 16.78
CA ILE A 70 2.19 -10.82 15.98
C ILE A 70 0.75 -10.85 15.45
N ALA A 71 -0.23 -10.50 16.29
CA ALA A 71 -1.64 -10.47 15.86
C ALA A 71 -1.83 -9.44 14.75
N SER A 72 -1.24 -8.25 14.90
CA SER A 72 -1.40 -7.16 13.94
C SER A 72 -0.71 -7.46 12.61
N PHE A 73 0.39 -8.22 12.63
CA PHE A 73 1.02 -8.74 11.43
C PHE A 73 0.09 -9.70 10.67
N PHE A 74 -0.47 -10.72 11.33
CA PHE A 74 -1.34 -11.69 10.65
C PHE A 74 -2.66 -11.06 10.18
N PHE A 75 -3.24 -10.17 10.97
CA PHE A 75 -4.42 -9.40 10.59
C PHE A 75 -4.16 -8.56 9.33
N SER A 76 -3.06 -7.82 9.32
CA SER A 76 -2.63 -7.03 8.16
C SER A 76 -2.35 -7.91 6.95
N PHE A 77 -1.71 -9.07 7.13
CA PHE A 77 -1.41 -10.03 6.06
C PHE A 77 -2.69 -10.52 5.37
N VAL A 78 -3.72 -10.89 6.14
CA VAL A 78 -5.00 -11.35 5.60
C VAL A 78 -5.70 -10.22 4.83
N ILE A 79 -5.75 -9.01 5.40
CA ILE A 79 -6.37 -7.86 4.73
C ILE A 79 -5.64 -7.51 3.43
N CYS A 80 -4.31 -7.44 3.47
CA CYS A 80 -3.50 -7.10 2.30
C CYS A 80 -3.71 -8.14 1.18
N GLY A 81 -3.66 -9.43 1.53
CA GLY A 81 -3.85 -10.51 0.56
C GLY A 81 -5.26 -10.52 -0.03
N PHE A 82 -6.29 -10.21 0.77
CA PHE A 82 -7.65 -10.04 0.26
C PHE A 82 -7.72 -8.84 -0.68
N TRP A 83 -7.21 -7.67 -0.27
CA TRP A 83 -7.22 -6.45 -1.08
C TRP A 83 -6.54 -6.62 -2.44
N GLU A 84 -5.37 -7.26 -2.46
CA GLU A 84 -4.64 -7.56 -3.68
C GLU A 84 -5.38 -8.55 -4.59
N TYR A 85 -6.15 -9.50 -4.04
CA TYR A 85 -6.91 -10.46 -4.86
C TYR A 85 -8.08 -9.81 -5.63
N PHE A 86 -8.69 -8.76 -5.09
CA PHE A 86 -9.87 -8.12 -5.71
C PHE A 86 -9.56 -7.03 -6.73
N ILE A 87 -8.29 -6.62 -6.88
CA ILE A 87 -7.85 -5.54 -7.78
C ILE A 87 -7.02 -6.11 -8.92
#